data_AF-A0A7G2JYM2-F1
#
_entry.id   AF-A0A7G2JYM2-F1
#
_cell.length_a   1.000
_cell.length_b   1.000
_cell.length_c   1.000
_cell.angle_alpha   90.00
_cell.angle_beta   90.00
_cell.angle_gamma   90.00
#
_symmetry.space_group_name_H-M   'P 1'
#
loop_
_entity.id
_entity.type
_entity.pdbx_description
1 polymer ?
#
loop_
_entity_poly.entity_id
_entity_poly.type
_entity_poly.pdbx_seq_one_letter_code
_entity_poly.pdbx_strand_id
1 'polypeptide(L)'
;MLSFQAQGKSEPILIALPWADIGERAGWQLLKQNGLRITNSQRLKPHLADFLQDTQNKPIYQIVNETGWQSDFNAYVLPSGEVLGKPERPIYFNSKSTTSAGYQAKGTLSDWQREIGQYLRGNHSMMLGVACSLSAPLIG
;
A
#
# COMPACT_ATOMS: atom_id res chain seq x y z
N MET A 1 7.11 -8.36 4.83
CA MET A 1 6.34 -8.49 3.58
C MET A 1 6.74 -9.77 2.88
N LEU A 2 5.80 -10.50 2.26
CA LEU A 2 6.08 -11.76 1.58
C LEU A 2 5.47 -11.74 0.17
N SER A 3 6.28 -11.99 -0.85
CA SER A 3 5.85 -12.17 -2.23
C SER A 3 5.93 -13.63 -2.62
N PHE A 4 4.89 -14.15 -3.28
CA PHE A 4 4.87 -15.52 -3.80
C PHE A 4 3.88 -15.67 -4.94
N GLN A 5 4.10 -16.68 -5.77
CA GLN A 5 3.15 -17.05 -6.82
C GLN A 5 2.07 -17.98 -6.25
N ALA A 6 0.83 -17.50 -6.24
CA ALA A 6 -0.30 -18.29 -5.78
C ALA A 6 -0.72 -19.33 -6.83
N GLN A 7 -1.32 -20.43 -6.38
CA GLN A 7 -1.80 -21.47 -7.27
C GLN A 7 -2.86 -20.91 -8.23
N GLY A 8 -2.61 -21.05 -9.54
CA GLY A 8 -3.52 -20.57 -10.59
C GLY A 8 -3.42 -19.08 -10.92
N LYS A 9 -2.49 -18.32 -10.30
CA LYS A 9 -2.19 -16.94 -10.71
C LYS A 9 -0.86 -16.88 -11.48
N SER A 10 -0.89 -16.13 -12.58
CA SER A 10 0.32 -15.87 -13.38
C SER A 10 1.23 -14.83 -12.73
N GLU A 11 0.66 -13.89 -11.97
CA GLU A 11 1.39 -12.82 -11.31
C GLU A 11 1.63 -13.12 -9.82
N PRO A 12 2.79 -12.72 -9.27
CA PRO A 12 3.08 -12.89 -7.85
C PRO A 12 2.14 -12.02 -7.02
N ILE A 13 1.64 -12.59 -5.93
CA ILE A 13 0.87 -11.86 -4.91
C ILE A 13 1.85 -11.33 -3.87
N LEU A 14 1.59 -10.12 -3.39
CA LEU A 14 2.29 -9.52 -2.27
C LEU A 14 1.36 -9.44 -1.07
N ILE A 15 1.82 -9.95 0.09
CA ILE A 15 1.05 -9.87 1.33
C ILE A 15 1.86 -9.26 2.46
N ALA A 16 1.15 -8.57 3.36
CA ALA A 16 1.65 -8.19 4.66
C ALA A 16 1.47 -9.37 5.64
N LEU A 17 2.54 -10.12 5.88
CA LEU A 17 2.59 -11.16 6.92
C LEU A 17 3.22 -10.57 8.19
N PRO A 18 2.44 -10.38 9.28
CA PRO A 18 2.98 -9.91 10.55
C PRO A 18 3.97 -10.92 11.14
N TRP A 19 5.07 -10.44 11.72
CA TRP A 19 6.07 -11.30 12.35
C TRP A 19 5.50 -12.15 13.48
N ALA A 20 4.62 -11.55 14.30
CA ALA A 20 3.95 -12.24 15.40
C ALA A 20 3.08 -13.43 14.96
N ASP A 21 2.65 -13.44 13.69
CA ASP A 21 1.80 -14.49 13.14
C ASP A 21 2.61 -15.62 12.47
N ILE A 22 3.93 -15.46 12.28
CA ILE A 22 4.77 -16.47 11.62
C ILE A 22 4.94 -17.66 12.55
N GLY A 23 4.63 -18.87 12.06
CA GLY A 23 4.60 -20.08 12.90
C GLY A 23 3.25 -20.33 13.57
N GLU A 24 2.44 -19.28 13.73
CA GLU A 24 1.14 -19.33 14.37
C GLU A 24 0.01 -19.76 13.42
N ARG A 25 -1.10 -20.21 14.01
CA ARG A 25 -2.30 -20.59 13.25
C ARG A 25 -2.78 -19.45 12.34
N ALA A 26 -2.74 -18.21 12.82
CA ALA A 26 -3.17 -17.03 12.06
C ALA A 26 -2.33 -16.82 10.79
N GLY A 27 -1.00 -16.90 10.88
CA GLY A 27 -0.13 -16.75 9.71
C GLY A 27 -0.31 -17.87 8.70
N TRP A 28 -0.46 -19.12 9.15
CA TRP A 28 -0.76 -20.23 8.24
C TRP A 28 -2.13 -20.09 7.57
N GLN A 29 -3.13 -19.55 8.26
CA GLN A 29 -4.44 -19.25 7.67
C GLN A 29 -4.34 -18.14 6.63
N LEU A 30 -3.62 -17.05 6.93
CA LEU A 30 -3.39 -15.94 6.00
C LEU A 30 -2.71 -16.41 4.70
N LEU A 31 -1.67 -17.23 4.80
CA LEU A 31 -0.96 -17.78 3.64
C LEU A 31 -1.86 -18.64 2.76
N LYS A 32 -2.67 -19.51 3.38
CA LYS A 32 -3.62 -20.36 2.65
C LYS A 32 -4.75 -19.56 1.99
N GLN A 33 -5.28 -18.55 2.66
CA GLN A 33 -6.31 -17.66 2.09
C GLN A 33 -5.82 -16.95 0.84
N ASN A 34 -4.52 -16.64 0.77
CA ASN A 34 -3.89 -16.01 -0.39
C ASN A 34 -3.38 -17.03 -1.43
N GLY A 35 -3.79 -18.31 -1.33
CA GLY A 35 -3.52 -19.33 -2.35
C GLY A 35 -2.15 -20.00 -2.26
N LEU A 36 -1.46 -19.87 -1.13
CA LEU A 36 -0.22 -20.61 -0.88
C LEU A 36 -0.53 -21.97 -0.25
N ARG A 37 -0.04 -23.05 -0.89
CA ARG A 37 -0.23 -24.41 -0.40
C ARG A 37 0.75 -24.68 0.75
N ILE A 38 0.23 -24.72 1.97
CA ILE A 38 1.01 -25.06 3.18
C ILE A 38 0.91 -26.56 3.47
N THR A 39 2.04 -27.18 3.82
CA THR A 39 2.09 -28.58 4.25
C THR A 39 1.33 -28.80 5.57
N ASN A 40 0.72 -29.98 5.73
CA ASN A 40 0.12 -30.39 6.99
C ASN A 40 1.13 -31.06 7.94
N SER A 41 2.36 -31.31 7.49
CA SER A 41 3.39 -31.95 8.32
C SER A 41 3.80 -31.07 9.49
N GLN A 42 3.60 -31.57 10.71
CA GLN A 42 3.98 -30.88 11.94
C GLN A 42 5.49 -30.68 12.08
N ARG A 43 6.28 -31.54 11.42
CA ARG A 43 7.76 -31.47 11.42
C ARG A 43 8.31 -30.37 10.51
N LEU A 44 7.65 -30.09 9.39
CA LEU A 44 8.15 -29.17 8.36
C LEU A 44 7.72 -27.71 8.60
N LYS A 45 6.59 -27.50 9.29
CA LYS A 45 6.09 -26.14 9.59
C LYS A 45 7.08 -25.28 10.38
N PRO A 46 7.76 -25.79 11.42
CA PRO A 46 8.77 -25.01 12.14
C PRO A 46 9.90 -24.54 11.21
N HIS A 47 10.45 -25.42 10.38
CA HIS A 47 11.50 -25.04 9.43
C HIS A 47 11.07 -23.96 8.42
N LEU A 48 9.81 -23.98 7.97
CA LEU A 48 9.27 -22.92 7.13
C LEU A 48 9.12 -21.61 7.92
N ALA A 49 8.67 -21.68 9.18
CA ALA A 49 8.60 -20.49 10.04
C ALA A 49 9.98 -19.88 10.26
N ASP A 50 11.00 -20.71 10.56
CA ASP A 50 12.39 -20.29 10.69
C ASP A 50 12.89 -19.62 9.40
N PHE A 51 12.60 -20.22 8.24
CA PHE A 51 12.96 -19.63 6.94
C PHE A 51 12.26 -18.30 6.67
N LEU A 52 10.99 -18.15 7.06
CA LEU A 52 10.26 -16.89 6.92
C LEU A 52 10.76 -15.80 7.87
N GLN A 53 11.26 -16.21 9.04
CA GLN A 53 11.89 -15.34 10.03
C GLN A 53 13.38 -15.08 9.74
N ASP A 54 14.02 -15.87 8.87
CA ASP A 54 15.38 -15.61 8.41
C ASP A 54 15.39 -14.36 7.52
N THR A 55 15.82 -13.25 8.13
CA THR A 55 15.70 -11.89 7.60
C THR A 55 17.05 -11.25 7.34
N GLN A 56 18.08 -12.02 6.96
CA GLN A 56 19.31 -11.40 6.48
C GLN A 56 18.97 -10.38 5.36
N ASN A 57 19.22 -9.10 5.64
CA ASN A 57 18.96 -7.93 4.78
C ASN A 57 17.51 -7.61 4.38
N LYS A 58 16.48 -8.10 5.07
CA LYS A 58 15.08 -7.68 4.76
C LYS A 58 14.67 -6.45 5.58
N PRO A 59 14.21 -5.35 4.96
CA PRO A 59 13.76 -4.19 5.71
C PRO A 59 12.43 -4.48 6.42
N ILE A 60 12.26 -3.89 7.61
CA ILE A 60 11.02 -3.94 8.37
C ILE A 60 10.09 -2.86 7.79
N TYR A 61 8.96 -3.30 7.23
CA TYR A 61 7.96 -2.40 6.67
C TYR A 61 6.99 -1.92 7.74
N GLN A 62 6.60 -0.65 7.66
CA GLN A 62 5.43 -0.14 8.37
C GLN A 62 4.18 -0.44 7.55
N ILE A 63 3.24 -1.18 8.13
CA ILE A 63 1.97 -1.51 7.48
C ILE A 63 0.97 -0.41 7.82
N VAL A 64 0.39 0.20 6.79
CA VAL A 64 -0.59 1.27 6.93
C VAL A 64 -1.87 0.84 6.23
N ASN A 65 -3.01 1.07 6.89
CA ASN A 65 -4.32 0.69 6.37
C ASN A 65 -5.12 1.90 5.87
N GLU A 66 -4.60 3.11 6.07
CA GLU A 66 -5.24 4.37 5.71
C GLU A 66 -4.30 5.21 4.83
N THR A 67 -4.92 6.02 3.98
CA THR A 67 -4.25 6.98 3.10
C THR A 67 -4.07 8.32 3.82
N GLY A 68 -3.09 9.11 3.41
CA GLY A 68 -2.81 10.43 4.00
C GLY A 68 -1.41 10.52 4.61
N TRP A 69 -1.20 11.54 5.42
CA TRP A 69 0.04 11.73 6.17
C TRP A 69 0.26 10.59 7.14
N GLN A 70 1.50 10.12 7.19
CA GLN A 70 1.94 9.15 8.16
C GLN A 70 2.40 9.86 9.43
N SER A 71 2.46 9.14 10.55
CA SER A 71 2.71 9.69 11.89
C SER A 71 3.98 10.54 12.03
N ASP A 72 4.94 10.36 11.12
CA ASP A 72 6.20 11.10 11.08
C ASP A 72 6.17 12.31 10.12
N PHE A 73 5.05 12.59 9.45
CA PHE A 73 4.86 13.63 8.42
C PHE A 73 5.92 13.65 7.30
N ASN A 74 6.73 12.58 7.18
CA ASN A 74 7.78 12.45 6.17
C ASN A 74 7.31 11.74 4.92
N ALA A 75 6.13 11.12 4.98
CA ALA A 75 5.50 10.43 3.87
C ALA A 75 3.99 10.63 3.81
N TYR A 76 3.48 10.70 2.59
CA TYR A 76 2.06 10.77 2.26
C TYR A 76 1.67 9.57 1.41
N VAL A 77 0.66 8.82 1.84
CA VAL A 77 0.20 7.60 1.17
C VAL A 77 -1.04 7.90 0.34
N LEU A 78 -0.94 7.71 -0.98
CA LEU A 78 -2.03 7.91 -1.91
C LEU A 78 -3.01 6.71 -1.88
N PRO A 79 -4.29 6.91 -2.24
CA PRO A 79 -5.24 5.80 -2.41
C PRO A 79 -4.85 4.77 -3.46
N SER A 80 -3.98 5.14 -4.40
CA SER A 80 -3.36 4.22 -5.36
C SER A 80 -2.40 3.23 -4.69
N GLY A 81 -1.91 3.54 -3.48
CA GLY A 81 -0.85 2.82 -2.76
C GLY A 81 0.55 3.39 -2.97
N GLU A 82 0.67 4.42 -3.81
CA GLU A 82 1.93 5.15 -3.98
C GLU A 82 2.27 5.95 -2.72
N VAL A 83 3.56 5.96 -2.36
CA VAL A 83 4.08 6.67 -1.20
C VAL A 83 4.94 7.83 -1.68
N LEU A 84 4.50 9.05 -1.39
CA LEU A 84 5.25 10.27 -1.65
C LEU A 84 6.10 10.62 -0.43
N GLY A 85 7.33 11.10 -0.63
CA GLY A 85 8.24 11.50 0.44
C GLY A 85 9.35 10.49 0.73
N LYS A 86 9.99 10.61 1.90
CA LYS A 86 11.13 9.78 2.31
C LYS A 86 10.91 9.30 3.75
N PRO A 87 10.11 8.25 3.95
CA PRO A 87 9.89 7.71 5.29
C PRO A 87 11.16 7.03 5.81
N GLU A 88 11.37 7.05 7.13
CA GLU A 88 12.51 6.37 7.77
C GLU A 88 12.47 4.84 7.56
N ARG A 89 11.27 4.28 7.47
CA ARG A 89 11.01 2.87 7.19
C ARG A 89 10.17 2.75 5.94
N PRO A 90 10.40 1.74 5.08
CA PRO A 90 9.57 1.57 3.91
C PRO A 90 8.12 1.28 4.33
N ILE A 91 7.18 1.94 3.67
CA ILE A 91 5.75 1.86 3.99
C ILE A 91 5.06 0.92 3.01
N TYR A 92 4.21 0.06 3.54
CA TYR A 92 3.35 -0.80 2.74
C TYR A 92 1.89 -0.47 3.02
N PHE A 93 1.20 0.08 2.03
CA PHE A 93 -0.24 0.31 2.10
C PHE A 93 -0.98 -1.00 1.86
N ASN A 94 -1.58 -1.52 2.91
CA ASN A 94 -2.39 -2.73 2.86
C ASN A 94 -3.84 -2.37 2.56
N SER A 95 -4.15 -2.06 1.29
CA SER A 95 -5.51 -1.72 0.89
C SER A 95 -6.41 -2.96 0.99
N LYS A 96 -7.34 -2.95 1.95
CA LYS A 96 -8.45 -3.93 1.98
C LYS A 96 -9.58 -3.56 1.00
N SER A 97 -9.55 -2.35 0.44
CA SER A 97 -10.58 -1.79 -0.42
C SER A 97 -10.09 -1.70 -1.87
N THR A 98 -10.95 -2.11 -2.79
CA THR A 98 -10.80 -2.07 -4.26
C THR A 98 -10.73 -0.65 -4.84
N THR A 99 -10.49 0.37 -4.02
CA THR A 99 -10.60 1.79 -4.37
C THR A 99 -9.43 2.31 -5.21
N SER A 100 -8.32 1.57 -5.32
CA SER A 100 -7.16 1.98 -6.13
C SER A 100 -7.53 2.24 -7.60
N ALA A 101 -8.52 1.50 -8.15
CA ALA A 101 -9.01 1.72 -9.51
C ALA A 101 -9.71 3.07 -9.72
N GLY A 102 -10.26 3.69 -8.66
CA GLY A 102 -10.95 4.97 -8.73
C GLY A 102 -10.03 6.19 -8.63
N TYR A 103 -8.77 6.00 -8.22
CA TYR A 103 -7.80 7.08 -7.98
C TYR A 103 -6.60 6.97 -8.92
N GLN A 104 -6.88 6.83 -10.22
CA GLN A 104 -5.86 6.85 -11.26
C GLN A 104 -5.82 8.20 -11.96
N ALA A 105 -4.60 8.70 -12.20
CA ALA A 105 -4.42 9.87 -13.04
C ALA A 105 -4.83 9.55 -14.48
N LYS A 106 -5.59 10.45 -15.11
CA LYS A 106 -5.94 10.37 -16.53
C LYS A 106 -5.47 11.64 -17.23
N GLY A 107 -4.61 11.46 -18.23
CA GLY A 107 -3.94 12.58 -18.92
C GLY A 107 -2.73 13.09 -18.14
N THR A 108 -2.21 14.24 -18.56
CA THR A 108 -1.04 14.87 -17.93
C THR A 108 -1.41 16.13 -17.17
N LEU A 109 -0.51 16.58 -16.28
CA LEU A 109 -0.64 17.90 -15.64
C LEU A 109 -0.74 19.02 -16.68
N SER A 110 -0.01 18.91 -17.80
CA SER A 110 -0.07 19.91 -18.87
C SER A 110 -1.45 19.96 -19.54
N ASP A 111 -2.06 18.80 -19.79
CA ASP A 111 -3.42 18.74 -20.33
C ASP A 111 -4.42 19.36 -19.36
N TRP A 112 -4.33 19.05 -18.06
CA TRP A 112 -5.19 19.65 -17.04
C TRP A 112 -5.02 21.17 -16.95
N GLN A 113 -3.79 21.68 -16.99
CA GLN A 113 -3.51 23.12 -16.98
C GLN A 113 -4.08 23.83 -18.21
N ARG A 114 -3.94 23.21 -19.39
CA ARG A 114 -4.46 23.74 -20.64
C ARG A 114 -5.98 23.68 -20.70
N GLU A 115 -6.62 22.62 -20.23
CA GLU A 115 -8.06 22.41 -20.44
C GLU A 115 -8.93 22.90 -19.29
N ILE A 116 -8.38 23.02 -18.08
CA ILE A 116 -9.10 23.46 -16.88
C ILE A 116 -8.37 24.65 -16.25
N GLY A 117 -7.08 24.49 -15.94
CA GLY A 117 -6.26 25.46 -15.21
C GLY A 117 -6.34 26.89 -15.73
N GLN A 118 -6.29 27.07 -17.06
CA GLN A 118 -6.33 28.38 -17.70
C GLN A 118 -7.61 29.18 -17.38
N TYR A 119 -8.74 28.51 -17.13
CA TYR A 119 -10.03 29.15 -16.89
C TYR A 119 -10.24 29.56 -15.42
N LEU A 120 -9.38 29.12 -14.51
CA LEU A 120 -9.47 29.49 -13.09
C LEU A 120 -9.08 30.96 -12.87
N ARG A 121 -8.16 31.49 -13.67
CA ARG A 121 -7.56 32.82 -13.42
C ARG A 121 -8.63 33.91 -13.48
N GLY A 122 -8.85 34.59 -12.35
CA GLY A 122 -9.84 35.66 -12.23
C GLY A 122 -11.25 35.18 -11.88
N ASN A 123 -11.50 33.87 -11.80
CA ASN A 123 -12.75 33.30 -11.33
C ASN A 123 -12.59 32.83 -9.89
N HIS A 124 -12.95 33.69 -8.93
CA HIS A 124 -12.78 33.41 -7.50
C HIS A 124 -13.51 32.15 -7.03
N SER A 125 -14.69 31.85 -7.58
CA SER A 125 -15.46 30.66 -7.21
C SER A 125 -14.75 29.37 -7.64
N MET A 126 -14.22 29.31 -8.86
CA MET A 126 -13.45 28.16 -9.34
C MET A 126 -12.13 28.00 -8.59
N MET A 127 -11.43 29.13 -8.35
CA MET A 127 -10.19 29.13 -7.56
C MET A 127 -10.42 28.59 -6.15
N LEU A 128 -11.51 29.02 -5.49
CA LEU A 128 -11.87 28.53 -4.16
C LEU A 128 -12.21 27.03 -4.17
N GLY A 129 -12.97 26.56 -5.17
CA GLY A 129 -13.30 25.15 -5.31
C GLY A 129 -12.06 24.26 -5.39
N VAL A 130 -11.07 24.66 -6.18
CA VAL A 130 -9.79 23.93 -6.30
C VAL A 130 -8.94 24.07 -5.04
N ALA A 131 -8.88 25.24 -4.42
CA ALA A 131 -8.16 25.40 -3.16
C ALA A 131 -8.75 24.51 -2.04
N CYS A 132 -10.07 24.37 -1.99
CA CYS A 132 -10.76 23.52 -1.03
C CYS A 132 -10.49 22.03 -1.27
N SER A 133 -10.48 21.56 -2.52
CA SER A 133 -10.18 20.15 -2.81
C SER A 133 -8.73 19.78 -2.50
N LEU A 134 -7.80 20.74 -2.55
CA LEU A 134 -6.37 20.55 -2.27
C LEU A 134 -5.98 20.86 -0.82
N SER A 135 -6.90 21.34 0.02
CA SER A 135 -6.60 21.69 1.42
C SER A 135 -6.52 20.47 2.32
N ALA A 136 -7.19 19.36 1.97
CA ALA A 136 -7.24 18.17 2.81
C ALA A 136 -5.83 17.61 3.14
N PRO A 137 -4.88 17.50 2.18
CA PRO A 137 -3.49 17.14 2.50
C PRO A 137 -2.69 18.22 3.25
N LEU A 138 -3.18 19.44 3.42
CA LEU A 138 -2.44 20.51 4.13
C LEU A 138 -2.81 20.61 5.61
N ILE A 139 -4.01 20.15 5.97
CA ILE A 139 -4.57 20.26 7.33
C ILE A 139 -4.50 18.93 8.09
N GLY A 140 -4.28 17.82 7.37
CA GLY A 140 -4.18 16.48 7.93
C GLY A 140 -3.00 16.26 8.86
#